data_AF-A0A8J6C7V9-F1
#
_entry.id   AF-A0A8J6C7V9-F1
#
_cell.length_a   1.000
_cell.length_b   1.000
_cell.length_c   1.000
_cell.angle_alpha   90.00
_cell.angle_beta   90.00
_cell.angle_gamma   90.00
#
_symmetry.space_group_name_H-M   'P 1'
#
loop_
_entity.id
_entity.type
_entity.pdbx_description
1 polymer ?
#
loop_
_entity_poly.entity_id
_entity_poly.type
_entity_poly.pdbx_seq_one_letter_code
_entity_poly.pdbx_strand_id
1 'polypeptide(L)'
;MTNMTEVIKDILTHALENISKESLKSFKRKLSSIDVPPPYRKIPSSLLDEKSAKDVVDCIISYYTIAEGQRITVQVLQDINERQVSHDLTRSLQKETRVSRHAAANTGDVTKRPGGAVSVPEEM
;
A
#
# COMPACT_ATOMS: atom_id res chain seq x y z
N MET A 1 -15.26 -5.21 -12.04
CA MET A 1 -13.85 -4.99 -12.40
C MET A 1 -13.29 -4.01 -11.40
N THR A 2 -12.45 -4.44 -10.46
CA THR A 2 -11.93 -3.57 -9.41
C THR A 2 -10.89 -2.63 -10.01
N ASN A 3 -11.11 -1.31 -9.95
CA ASN A 3 -10.12 -0.36 -10.42
C ASN A 3 -8.94 -0.39 -9.45
N MET A 4 -7.71 -0.62 -9.95
CA MET A 4 -6.49 -0.60 -9.12
C MET A 4 -6.39 0.68 -8.27
N THR A 5 -6.85 1.81 -8.80
CA THR A 5 -6.93 3.09 -8.10
C THR A 5 -7.74 3.01 -6.80
N GLU A 6 -8.86 2.29 -6.81
CA GLU A 6 -9.74 2.18 -5.67
C GLU A 6 -9.14 1.28 -4.59
N VAL A 7 -8.43 0.21 -4.98
CA VAL A 7 -7.73 -0.64 -4.01
C VAL A 7 -6.60 0.11 -3.32
N ILE A 8 -5.81 0.89 -4.06
CA ILE A 8 -4.74 1.69 -3.46
C ILE A 8 -5.31 2.78 -2.55
N LYS A 9 -6.43 3.41 -2.95
CA LYS A 9 -7.17 4.35 -2.08
C LYS A 9 -7.57 3.71 -0.77
N ASP A 10 -8.12 2.52 -0.82
CA ASP A 10 -8.58 1.79 0.36
C ASP A 10 -7.40 1.44 1.29
N ILE A 11 -6.31 0.92 0.73
CA ILE A 11 -5.08 0.60 1.47
C ILE A 11 -4.50 1.85 2.17
N LEU A 12 -4.42 2.97 1.46
CA LEU A 12 -3.94 4.24 2.04
C LEU A 12 -4.89 4.76 3.12
N THR A 13 -6.20 4.64 2.90
CA THR A 13 -7.22 5.10 3.85
C THR A 13 -7.13 4.29 5.13
N HIS A 14 -7.08 2.96 5.02
CA HIS A 14 -6.93 2.05 6.15
C HIS A 14 -5.67 2.34 6.95
N ALA A 15 -4.55 2.68 6.30
CA ALA A 15 -3.33 3.08 7.01
C ALA A 15 -3.52 4.38 7.82
N LEU A 16 -4.20 5.39 7.24
CA LEU A 16 -4.49 6.65 7.94
C LEU A 16 -5.57 6.51 9.04
N GLU A 17 -6.44 5.51 8.95
CA GLU A 17 -7.41 5.19 10.01
C GLU A 17 -6.77 4.41 11.16
N ASN A 18 -5.69 3.68 10.90
CA ASN A 18 -4.97 2.90 11.92
C ASN A 18 -4.04 3.74 12.81
N ILE A 19 -3.75 5.00 12.43
CA ILE A 19 -2.98 5.93 13.27
C ILE A 19 -3.88 6.71 14.23
N SER A 20 -3.31 7.21 15.32
CA SER A 20 -4.04 8.03 16.27
C SER A 20 -4.49 9.37 15.66
N LYS A 21 -5.57 9.97 16.19
CA LYS A 21 -6.05 11.30 15.74
C LYS A 21 -4.98 12.39 15.83
N GLU A 22 -4.10 12.31 16.83
CA GLU A 22 -2.96 13.21 16.99
C GLU A 22 -1.92 13.01 15.88
N SER A 23 -1.54 11.76 15.61
CA SER A 23 -0.67 11.40 14.49
C SER A 23 -1.26 11.84 13.15
N LEU A 24 -2.58 11.73 12.95
CA LEU A 24 -3.23 12.22 11.74
C LEU A 24 -3.15 13.74 11.60
N LYS A 25 -3.25 14.50 12.71
CA LYS A 25 -2.98 15.95 12.69
C LYS A 25 -1.53 16.25 12.28
N SER A 26 -0.58 15.53 12.87
CA SER A 26 0.85 15.65 12.52
C SER A 26 1.11 15.27 11.06
N PHE A 27 0.44 14.22 10.56
CA PHE A 27 0.48 13.78 9.17
C PHE A 27 0.06 14.92 8.24
N LYS A 28 -1.10 15.55 8.49
CA LYS A 28 -1.60 16.68 7.71
C LYS A 28 -0.64 17.86 7.70
N ARG A 29 -0.11 18.26 8.87
CA ARG A 29 0.86 19.38 8.98
C ARG A 29 2.17 19.09 8.25
N LYS A 30 2.66 17.84 8.32
CA LYS A 30 3.87 17.42 7.62
C LYS A 30 3.63 17.35 6.12
N LEU A 31 2.48 16.83 5.69
CA LEU A 31 2.05 16.76 4.28
C LEU A 31 1.90 18.14 3.62
N SER A 32 1.51 19.17 4.38
CA SER A 32 1.48 20.54 3.85
C SER A 32 2.86 21.22 3.80
N SER A 33 3.85 20.68 4.52
CA SER A 33 5.18 21.27 4.67
C SER A 33 6.26 20.60 3.82
N ILE A 34 6.05 19.33 3.45
CA ILE A 34 6.94 18.55 2.58
C ILE A 34 7.28 19.32 1.30
N ASP A 35 8.56 19.26 0.92
CA ASP A 35 8.99 19.70 -0.39
C ASP A 35 8.66 18.64 -1.43
N VAL A 36 7.88 19.02 -2.44
CA VAL A 36 7.46 18.12 -3.51
C VAL A 36 8.20 18.48 -4.79
N PRO A 37 8.69 17.49 -5.54
CA PRO A 37 9.44 17.75 -6.76
C PRO A 37 8.52 18.39 -7.83
N PRO A 38 9.06 19.26 -8.69
CA PRO A 38 8.33 19.75 -9.87
C PRO A 38 7.82 18.57 -10.72
N PRO A 39 6.63 18.65 -11.36
CA PRO A 39 5.74 19.81 -11.47
C PRO A 39 4.70 19.94 -10.33
N TYR A 40 4.82 19.12 -9.28
CA TYR A 40 3.82 19.07 -8.22
C TYR A 40 3.89 20.27 -7.28
N ARG A 41 2.77 20.58 -6.63
CA ARG A 41 2.66 21.65 -5.63
C ARG A 41 2.22 21.08 -4.29
N LYS A 42 2.70 21.71 -3.23
CA LYS A 42 2.32 21.37 -1.85
C LYS A 42 0.80 21.51 -1.68
N ILE A 43 0.19 20.59 -0.95
CA ILE A 43 -1.22 20.71 -0.58
C ILE A 43 -1.31 21.73 0.56
N PRO A 44 -2.05 22.84 0.41
CA PRO A 44 -2.21 23.80 1.48
C PRO A 44 -2.90 23.16 2.70
N SER A 45 -2.43 23.49 3.90
CA SER A 45 -2.98 22.96 5.15
C SER A 45 -4.47 23.23 5.30
N SER A 46 -4.97 24.35 4.78
CA SER A 46 -6.40 24.69 4.76
C SER A 46 -7.27 23.65 4.05
N LEU A 47 -6.73 22.94 3.04
CA LEU A 47 -7.46 21.86 2.39
C LEU A 47 -7.44 20.56 3.21
N LEU A 48 -6.62 20.44 4.24
CA LEU A 48 -6.45 19.24 5.04
C LEU A 48 -7.07 19.34 6.43
N ASP A 49 -7.22 20.55 6.98
CA ASP A 49 -7.53 20.82 8.39
C ASP A 49 -8.81 20.10 8.86
N GLU A 50 -9.85 20.03 8.02
CA GLU A 50 -11.14 19.39 8.33
C GLU A 50 -11.39 18.04 7.64
N LYS A 51 -10.45 17.58 6.80
CA LYS A 51 -10.64 16.35 6.01
C LYS A 51 -10.54 15.08 6.85
N SER A 52 -11.40 14.10 6.57
CA SER A 52 -11.26 12.75 7.14
C SER A 52 -10.07 12.01 6.52
N ALA A 53 -9.66 10.87 7.09
CA ALA A 53 -8.59 10.03 6.52
C ALA A 53 -8.82 9.73 5.03
N LYS A 54 -10.06 9.37 4.67
CA LYS A 54 -10.46 9.10 3.29
C LYS A 54 -10.34 10.33 2.39
N ASP A 55 -10.81 11.49 2.86
CA ASP A 55 -10.74 12.74 2.09
C ASP A 55 -9.29 13.22 1.91
N VAL A 56 -8.41 12.96 2.89
CA VAL A 56 -6.98 13.25 2.79
C VAL A 56 -6.34 12.38 1.71
N VAL A 57 -6.64 11.07 1.66
CA VAL A 57 -6.15 10.18 0.60
C VAL A 57 -6.63 10.60 -0.77
N ASP A 58 -7.91 10.96 -0.88
CA ASP A 58 -8.48 11.46 -2.14
C ASP A 58 -7.76 12.73 -2.62
N CYS A 59 -7.43 13.62 -1.68
CA CYS A 59 -6.66 14.83 -1.95
C CYS A 59 -5.23 14.51 -2.42
N ILE A 60 -4.55 13.58 -1.76
CA ILE A 60 -3.19 13.15 -2.11
C ILE A 60 -3.15 12.62 -3.55
N ILE A 61 -4.08 11.75 -3.90
CA ILE A 61 -4.12 11.12 -5.22
C ILE A 61 -4.47 12.13 -6.31
N SER A 62 -5.37 13.07 -6.00
CA SER A 62 -5.74 14.15 -6.92
C SER A 62 -4.58 15.11 -7.20
N TYR A 63 -3.70 15.36 -6.22
CA TYR A 63 -2.57 16.28 -6.35
C TYR A 63 -1.30 15.64 -6.90
N TYR A 64 -1.00 14.40 -6.52
CA TYR A 64 0.30 13.77 -6.75
C TYR A 64 0.25 12.52 -7.62
N THR A 65 -0.93 12.07 -8.06
CA THR A 65 -1.15 10.73 -8.64
C THR A 65 -1.02 9.60 -7.62
N ILE A 66 -1.48 8.41 -8.02
CA ILE A 66 -1.47 7.20 -7.16
C ILE A 66 -0.04 6.77 -6.82
N ALA A 67 0.90 6.88 -7.75
CA ALA A 67 2.27 6.40 -7.56
C ALA A 67 3.04 7.27 -6.56
N GLU A 68 3.06 8.60 -6.76
CA GLU A 68 3.74 9.50 -5.81
C GLU A 68 2.95 9.65 -4.51
N GLY A 69 1.61 9.57 -4.56
CA GLY A 69 0.78 9.58 -3.37
C GLY A 69 1.12 8.48 -2.37
N GLN A 70 1.41 7.26 -2.86
CA GLN A 70 1.89 6.16 -2.02
C GLN A 70 3.23 6.49 -1.36
N ARG A 71 4.21 6.97 -2.14
CA ARG A 71 5.56 7.30 -1.65
C ARG A 71 5.51 8.40 -0.59
N ILE A 72 4.79 9.48 -0.88
CA ILE A 72 4.61 10.60 0.04
C ILE A 72 3.92 10.12 1.33
N THR A 73 2.88 9.29 1.24
CA THR A 73 2.18 8.78 2.42
C THR A 73 3.11 7.96 3.32
N VAL A 74 3.89 7.04 2.74
CA VAL A 74 4.88 6.24 3.49
C VAL A 74 5.94 7.12 4.13
N GLN A 75 6.49 8.09 3.38
CA GLN A 75 7.51 9.01 3.89
C GLN A 75 6.97 9.85 5.05
N VAL A 76 5.78 10.44 4.90
CA VAL A 76 5.18 11.28 5.94
C VAL A 76 4.87 10.47 7.20
N LEU A 77 4.40 9.22 7.06
CA LEU A 77 4.19 8.31 8.21
C LEU A 77 5.51 8.03 8.96
N GLN A 78 6.62 7.83 8.24
CA GLN A 78 7.94 7.66 8.86
C GLN A 78 8.40 8.94 9.57
N ASP A 79 8.20 10.11 8.95
CA ASP A 79 8.55 11.42 9.49
C ASP A 79 7.81 11.76 10.79
N ILE A 80 6.57 11.31 10.96
CA ILE A 80 5.79 11.51 12.19
C ILE A 80 5.96 10.38 13.22
N ASN A 81 6.95 9.50 13.00
CA ASN A 81 7.29 8.36 13.85
C ASN A 81 6.24 7.22 13.86
N GLU A 82 5.31 7.19 12.92
CA GLU A 82 4.34 6.09 12.68
C GLU A 82 4.98 4.97 11.83
N ARG A 83 6.14 4.48 12.29
CA ARG A 83 6.98 3.53 11.51
C ARG A 83 6.28 2.19 11.28
N GLN A 84 5.55 1.68 12.28
CA GLN A 84 4.82 0.43 12.17
C GLN A 84 3.77 0.52 11.07
N VAL A 85 2.93 1.56 11.09
CA VAL A 85 1.91 1.78 10.06
C VAL A 85 2.53 1.98 8.68
N SER A 86 3.65 2.70 8.59
CA SER A 86 4.37 2.87 7.31
C SER A 86 4.85 1.53 6.72
N HIS A 87 5.26 0.59 7.57
CA HIS A 87 5.73 -0.73 7.17
C HIS A 87 4.57 -1.62 6.71
N ASP A 88 3.48 -1.67 7.48
CA ASP A 88 2.26 -2.39 7.11
C ASP A 88 1.64 -1.86 5.81
N LEU A 89 1.65 -0.54 5.63
CA LEU A 89 1.23 0.11 4.38
C LEU A 89 2.09 -0.37 3.20
N THR A 90 3.41 -0.29 3.33
CA THR A 90 4.35 -0.71 2.27
C THR A 90 4.14 -2.18 1.89
N ARG A 91 3.96 -3.05 2.88
CA ARG A 91 3.70 -4.47 2.67
C ARG A 91 2.37 -4.71 1.93
N SER A 92 1.33 -3.95 2.25
CA SER A 92 0.02 -4.04 1.61
C SER A 92 0.08 -3.60 0.14
N LEU A 93 0.78 -2.50 -0.16
CA LEU A 93 1.02 -2.02 -1.52
C LEU A 93 1.84 -3.03 -2.36
N GLN A 94 2.84 -3.67 -1.75
CA GLN A 94 3.63 -4.73 -2.40
C GLN A 94 2.82 -6.00 -2.66
N LYS A 95 1.87 -6.34 -1.78
CA LYS A 95 0.98 -7.49 -1.98
C LYS A 95 0.08 -7.24 -3.18
N GLU A 96 -0.51 -6.05 -3.30
CA GLU A 96 -1.41 -5.73 -4.41
C GLU A 96 -0.70 -5.77 -5.77
N THR A 97 0.52 -5.25 -5.86
CA THR A 97 1.35 -5.34 -7.08
C THR A 97 1.82 -6.77 -7.43
N ARG A 98 1.77 -7.71 -6.47
CA ARG A 98 2.08 -9.14 -6.66
C ARG A 98 0.85 -9.98 -7.00
N VAL A 99 -0.33 -9.60 -6.52
CA VAL A 99 -1.59 -10.26 -6.87
C VAL A 99 -1.91 -10.05 -8.36
N SER A 100 -1.61 -8.86 -8.90
CA SER A 100 -1.70 -8.60 -10.36
C SER A 100 -0.73 -9.46 -11.20
N ARG A 101 0.40 -9.92 -10.63
CA ARG A 101 1.33 -10.83 -11.30
C ARG A 101 0.93 -12.30 -11.19
N HIS A 102 0.22 -12.71 -10.14
CA HIS A 102 -0.24 -14.09 -9.99
C HIS A 102 -1.50 -14.42 -10.79
N ALA A 103 -2.28 -13.42 -11.21
CA ALA A 103 -3.38 -13.67 -12.16
C ALA A 103 -2.87 -14.11 -13.55
N ALA A 104 -1.61 -13.80 -13.92
CA ALA A 104 -0.99 -14.21 -15.18
C ALA A 104 -0.08 -15.45 -15.06
N ALA A 105 0.17 -15.97 -13.85
CA ALA A 105 1.13 -17.04 -13.60
C ALA A 105 0.51 -18.31 -12.98
N ASN A 106 -0.80 -18.53 -13.15
CA ASN A 106 -1.41 -19.84 -12.91
C ASN A 106 -2.05 -20.40 -14.19
N THR A 107 -1.21 -20.71 -15.16
CA THR A 107 -1.51 -21.75 -16.14
C THR A 107 -0.22 -22.51 -16.41
N GLY A 108 -0.09 -23.67 -15.76
CA GLY A 108 0.87 -24.70 -16.11
C GLY A 108 2.20 -24.64 -15.35
N ASP A 109 2.35 -25.52 -14.36
CA ASP A 109 3.49 -26.44 -14.41
C ASP A 109 3.07 -27.81 -13.84
N VAL A 110 2.82 -28.73 -14.76
CA VAL A 110 2.94 -30.17 -14.55
C VAL A 110 4.43 -30.48 -14.78
N THR A 111 5.15 -30.88 -13.74
CA THR A 111 6.39 -31.66 -13.92
C THR A 111 6.52 -32.76 -12.87
N LYS A 112 5.76 -33.82 -13.15
CA LYS A 112 6.19 -35.24 -13.15
C LYS A 112 7.67 -35.44 -12.76
N ARG A 113 7.94 -36.19 -11.68
CA ARG A 113 9.17 -36.98 -11.56
C ARG A 113 8.83 -38.47 -11.37
N PRO A 114 9.41 -39.36 -12.18
CA PRO A 114 9.24 -40.80 -12.09
C PRO A 114 10.29 -41.44 -11.16
N GLY A 115 9.91 -42.54 -10.50
CA GLY A 115 10.83 -43.64 -10.18
C GLY A 115 11.49 -43.66 -8.80
N GLY A 116 11.37 -44.83 -8.15
CA GLY A 116 12.17 -45.28 -7.01
C GLY A 116 11.38 -45.30 -5.69
N ALA A 117 11.14 -46.41 -5.00
CA ALA A 117 11.69 -47.75 -5.11
C ALA A 117 10.66 -48.78 -4.62
N VAL A 118 10.72 -49.94 -5.28
CA VAL A 118 10.22 -51.24 -4.85
C VAL A 118 10.57 -51.54 -3.39
N SER A 119 9.61 -52.10 -2.65
CA SER A 119 9.80 -53.12 -1.61
C SER A 119 8.43 -53.65 -1.14
N VAL A 120 7.90 -54.63 -1.88
CA VAL A 120 7.22 -55.80 -1.29
C VAL A 120 8.32 -56.83 -0.99
N PRO A 121 8.15 -57.86 -0.13
CA PRO A 121 6.93 -58.49 0.38
C PRO A 121 7.00 -58.64 1.94
N GLU A 122 6.25 -59.42 2.72
CA GLU A 122 5.56 -60.70 2.52
C GLU A 122 4.65 -60.99 3.73
N GLU A 123 3.52 -61.62 3.43
CA GLU A 123 2.67 -62.57 4.18
C GLU A 123 2.93 -62.88 5.68
N MET A 124 1.85 -62.77 6.48
CA MET A 124 1.25 -63.86 7.28
C MET A 124 -0.17 -63.47 7.75
#